data_AF-A0AB39YHD4-F1
#
_entry.id   AF-A0AB39YHD4-F1
#
_cell.length_a   1.000
_cell.length_b   1.000
_cell.length_c   1.000
_cell.angle_alpha   90.00
_cell.angle_beta   90.00
_cell.angle_gamma   90.00
#
_symmetry.space_group_name_H-M   'P 1'
#
loop_
_entity.id
_entity.type
_entity.pdbx_description
1 polymer ?
#
loop_
_entity_poly.entity_id
_entity_poly.type
_entity_poly.pdbx_seq_one_letter_code
_entity_poly.pdbx_strand_id
1 'polypeptide(L)' 'MGQQRLRNTSDLDDPQVAAELDAMLPWDEMEAGRLERFNRILLWRVLTGDDDFDLDHWVSRVSNRPAEGQA' A
#
# COMPACT_ATOMS: atom_id res chain seq x y z
N MET A 1 -11.80 -32.10 4.04
CA MET A 1 -10.47 -31.54 3.69
C MET A 1 -10.53 -30.04 3.96
N GLY A 2 -9.80 -29.53 4.95
CA GLY A 2 -9.74 -28.10 5.25
C GLY A 2 -8.28 -27.71 5.42
N GLN A 3 -7.80 -26.78 4.59
CA GLN A 3 -6.42 -26.32 4.63
C GLN A 3 -6.20 -25.45 5.88
N GLN A 4 -5.91 -26.09 7.01
CA GLN A 4 -5.58 -25.40 8.29
C GLN A 4 -4.09 -25.01 8.41
N ARG A 5 -3.33 -25.03 7.32
CA ARG A 5 -1.94 -24.55 7.26
C ARG A 5 -1.74 -23.47 6.20
N LEU A 6 -2.79 -22.70 5.87
CA LEU A 6 -2.84 -22.04 4.56
C LEU A 6 -2.08 -20.71 4.47
N ARG A 7 -1.97 -19.88 5.51
CA ARG A 7 -1.12 -18.68 5.51
C ARG A 7 -0.70 -18.33 6.93
N ASN A 8 0.58 -18.49 7.26
CA ASN A 8 1.12 -17.77 8.41
C ASN A 8 1.31 -16.32 7.96
N THR A 9 0.73 -15.38 8.70
CA THR A 9 0.79 -13.93 8.48
C THR A 9 1.36 -13.21 9.71
N SER A 10 2.04 -13.93 10.61
CA SER A 10 2.63 -13.37 11.82
C SER A 10 3.78 -12.39 11.53
N ASP A 11 4.28 -12.39 10.31
CA ASP A 11 5.41 -11.61 9.81
C ASP A 11 4.99 -10.48 8.87
N LEU A 12 3.69 -10.17 8.74
CA LEU A 12 3.22 -9.07 7.89
C LEU A 12 3.77 -7.70 8.31
N ASP A 13 4.12 -7.55 9.59
CA ASP A 13 4.71 -6.33 10.15
C ASP A 13 6.24 -6.26 9.99
N ASP A 14 6.87 -7.22 9.30
CA ASP A 14 8.31 -7.20 9.06
C ASP A 14 8.67 -5.94 8.23
N PRO A 15 9.67 -5.14 8.65
CA PRO A 15 10.06 -3.93 7.94
C PRO A 15 10.48 -4.17 6.48
N GLN A 16 10.90 -5.39 6.14
CA GLN A 16 11.18 -5.76 4.76
C GLN A 16 9.93 -5.68 3.87
N VAL A 17 8.75 -6.02 4.39
CA VAL A 17 7.48 -5.91 3.66
C VAL A 17 7.24 -4.45 3.24
N ALA A 18 7.41 -3.52 4.17
CA ALA A 18 7.24 -2.09 3.87
C ALA A 18 8.26 -1.61 2.83
N ALA A 19 9.52 -2.08 2.91
CA ALA A 19 10.56 -1.75 1.94
C ALA A 19 10.23 -2.26 0.53
N GLU A 20 9.72 -3.49 0.41
CA GLU A 20 9.32 -4.07 -0.89
C GLU A 20 8.10 -3.33 -1.47
N LEU A 21 7.14 -2.95 -0.63
CA LEU A 21 5.95 -2.23 -1.11
C LEU A 21 6.28 -0.80 -1.59
N ASP A 22 7.24 -0.11 -0.97
CA ASP A 22 7.70 1.23 -1.39
C ASP A 22 8.74 1.20 -2.53
N ALA A 23 9.25 0.01 -2.89
CA ALA A 23 10.26 -0.12 -3.93
C ALA A 23 9.76 0.39 -5.29
N MET A 24 10.50 1.36 -5.86
CA MET A 24 10.34 1.79 -7.25
C MET A 24 11.14 0.89 -8.18
N LEU A 25 10.55 0.54 -9.32
CA LEU A 25 11.19 -0.29 -10.33
C LEU A 25 11.92 0.58 -11.36
N PRO A 26 13.00 0.08 -12.00
CA PRO A 26 13.82 0.89 -12.92
C PRO A 26 13.10 1.43 -14.15
N TRP A 27 11.95 0.84 -14.50
CA TRP A 27 11.14 1.23 -15.65
C TRP A 27 9.90 2.05 -15.26
N ASP A 28 9.73 2.39 -13.99
CA ASP A 28 8.62 3.21 -13.55
C ASP A 28 8.82 4.65 -14.00
N GLU A 29 7.88 5.15 -14.80
CA GLU A 29 7.76 6.59 -15.02
C GLU A 29 7.34 7.29 -13.72
N MET A 30 7.80 8.51 -13.48
CA MET A 30 7.60 9.20 -12.18
C MET A 30 6.13 9.28 -11.74
N GLU A 31 5.19 9.50 -12.66
CA GLU A 31 3.75 9.54 -12.34
C GLU A 31 3.17 8.14 -12.13
N ALA A 32 3.56 7.19 -12.99
CA ALA A 32 3.15 5.78 -12.88
C ALA A 32 3.60 5.17 -11.55
N GLY A 33 4.83 5.44 -11.11
CA GLY A 33 5.37 4.94 -9.84
C GLY A 33 4.69 5.53 -8.60
N ARG A 34 4.08 6.73 -8.69
CA ARG A 34 3.24 7.26 -7.59
C ARG A 34 1.89 6.55 -7.53
N LEU A 35 1.25 6.33 -8.69
CA LEU A 35 -0.01 5.61 -8.78
C LEU A 35 0.15 4.14 -8.35
N GLU A 36 1.26 3.50 -8.74
CA GLU A 36 1.56 2.13 -8.36
C GLU A 36 1.71 1.98 -6.85
N ARG A 37 2.47 2.86 -6.18
CA ARG A 37 2.57 2.84 -4.72
C ARG A 37 1.22 3.01 -4.03
N PHE A 38 0.41 3.95 -4.49
CA PHE A 38 -0.95 4.12 -3.98
C PHE A 38 -1.79 2.83 -4.12
N ASN A 39 -1.77 2.21 -5.30
CA ASN A 39 -2.52 0.98 -5.56
C ASN A 39 -1.98 -0.22 -4.76
N ARG A 40 -0.68 -0.32 -4.52
CA ARG A 40 -0.08 -1.37 -3.68
C ARG A 40 -0.55 -1.26 -2.24
N ILE A 41 -0.63 -0.04 -1.69
CA ILE A 41 -1.18 0.19 -0.34
C ILE A 41 -2.64 -0.27 -0.30
N LEU A 42 -3.48 0.15 -1.26
CA LEU A 42 -4.88 -0.27 -1.29
C LEU A 42 -5.05 -1.79 -1.43
N LEU A 43 -4.24 -2.42 -2.29
CA LEU A 43 -4.24 -3.87 -2.45
C LEU A 43 -3.83 -4.57 -1.16
N TRP A 44 -2.81 -4.06 -0.46
CA TRP A 44 -2.35 -4.61 0.81
C TRP A 44 -3.48 -4.62 1.85
N ARG A 45 -4.17 -3.49 2.04
CA ARG A 45 -5.33 -3.39 2.94
C ARG A 45 -6.38 -4.47 2.66
N VAL A 46 -6.71 -4.68 1.39
CA VAL A 46 -7.68 -5.71 0.97
C VAL A 46 -7.19 -7.13 1.26
N LEU A 47 -5.90 -7.40 1.08
CA LEU A 47 -5.33 -8.74 1.26
C LEU A 47 -5.11 -9.11 2.74
N THR A 48 -4.80 -8.13 3.60
CA THR A 48 -4.49 -8.35 5.01
C THR A 48 -5.65 -8.03 5.95
N GLY A 49 -6.60 -7.20 5.52
CA GLY A 49 -7.66 -6.65 6.35
C GLY A 49 -7.22 -5.51 7.27
N ASP A 50 -6.01 -4.98 7.07
CA ASP A 50 -5.53 -3.78 7.79
C ASP A 50 -5.98 -2.52 7.04
N ASP A 51 -7.11 -1.97 7.42
CA ASP A 51 -7.70 -0.78 6.78
C ASP A 51 -6.88 0.51 7.02
N ASP A 52 -6.00 0.53 8.01
CA ASP A 52 -5.23 1.71 8.42
C ASP A 52 -3.81 1.74 7.83
N PHE A 53 -3.33 0.63 7.26
CA PHE A 53 -1.99 0.54 6.64
C PHE A 53 -1.74 1.66 5.61
N ASP A 54 -0.72 2.49 5.82
CA ASP A 54 -0.39 3.60 4.91
C ASP A 54 1.13 3.85 4.91
N LEU A 55 1.80 3.49 3.81
CA LEU A 55 3.24 3.77 3.66
C LEU A 55 3.46 5.27 3.60
N ASP A 56 4.30 5.82 4.48
CA ASP A 56 4.68 7.25 4.49
C ASP A 56 3.48 8.20 4.27
N HIS A 57 2.31 7.85 4.84
CA HIS A 57 1.06 8.61 4.70
C HIS A 57 0.66 8.91 3.24
N TRP A 58 1.00 8.05 2.27
CA TRP A 58 0.68 8.23 0.86
C TRP A 58 -0.81 8.38 0.60
N VAL A 59 -1.63 7.46 1.12
CA VAL A 59 -3.09 7.50 0.97
C VAL A 59 -3.64 8.75 1.65
N SER A 60 -3.23 9.00 2.89
CA SER A 60 -3.67 10.15 3.68
C SER A 60 -3.34 11.48 2.98
N ARG A 61 -2.14 11.63 2.41
CA ARG A 61 -1.73 12.84 1.66
C ARG A 61 -2.52 13.05 0.38
N VAL A 62 -2.85 11.98 -0.35
CA VAL A 62 -3.64 12.06 -1.57
C VAL A 62 -5.10 12.38 -1.25
N SER A 63 -5.67 11.74 -0.23
CA SER A 63 -7.06 11.94 0.20
C SER A 63 -7.31 13.29 0.86
N ASN A 64 -6.30 13.86 1.54
CA ASN A 64 -6.40 15.18 2.18
C ASN A 64 -6.11 16.36 1.23
N ARG A 65 -6.06 16.15 -0.09
CA ARG A 65 -6.01 17.28 -1.02
C ARG A 65 -7.30 18.11 -0.88
N PRO A 66 -7.21 19.43 -0.73
CA PRO A 66 -8.41 20.27 -0.75
C PRO A 66 -9.14 20.00 -2.07
N ALA A 67 -10.44 19.69 -1.99
CA ALA A 67 -11.26 19.53 -3.19
C ALA A 67 -11.07 20.79 -4.04
N GLU A 68 -10.70 20.62 -5.31
CA GLU A 68 -10.65 21.71 -6.29
C GLU A 68 -12.05 22.31 -6.38
N GLY A 69 -12.32 23.34 -5.56
CA GLY A 69 -13.67 23.87 -5.35
C GLY A 69 -13.83 24.77 -4.13
N GLN A 70 -12.74 25.34 -3.60
CA GLN A 70 -12.80 26.43 -2.62
C GLN A 70 -11.83 27.54 -3.03
N ALA A 71 -12.18 28.25 -4.10
CA ALA A 71 -11.68 29.58 -4.45
C ALA A 71 -12.75 30.33 -5.26
#